data_AF-W8BW85-F1
#
_entry.id   AF-W8BW85-F1
#
_cell.length_a   1.000
_cell.length_b   1.000
_cell.length_c   1.000
_cell.angle_alpha   90.00
_cell.angle_beta   90.00
_cell.angle_gamma   90.00
#
_symmetry.space_group_name_H-M   'P 1'
#
loop_
_entity.id
_entity.type
_entity.pdbx_description
1 polymer ?
#
loop_
_entity_poly.entity_id
_entity_poly.type
_entity_poly.pdbx_seq_one_letter_code
_entity_poly.pdbx_strand_id
1 'polypeptide(L)'
;LELIQRALEIYLESKRQLFPRFYFISNDDLLEILGNAKRPDLVQPHLKKLFDNLYRLELKRVGKTMSRFQAMGMYADDGEYVEFLNVLYIEGPSEKWLKMVEDFMLAVMKEKLKQTRASLKKLISNREQWLSLWPGQMLLTTCQIQWTTECTRSLIHCKMVDQKKPLRKLKRKQNKVLAKLSELSRKELSKIMRLKVNTLITIEIHGRDVIDRMYKVNCKDVSHFEWFSQLRFYWHRESELCVIRQTNTEHWYAYEYTGNSGRLVITPLTDRCYITLTTALHLHRGGSPKGPAGTGKTETVKDLGKALGMWVIVTNCSEGLDYKSIGKNFSGLAQTGAWGCFDEFNRINIEVLSVVAQQILSIMSALSAKLTEFNFEGIVIKLRHTVGLFITMNPGYAGRTELPDNLKSMFRPIAMMVPDNAIIAENLLFSDGFSNTRSLARKVFTLYELAKQQLSKQYHYDFGLRSMVALLRYAGRKRRQLPNTNEEEIVYLAMRDMNVARLT
;
A
#
# COMPACT_ATOMS: atom_id res chain seq x y z
N LEU A 1 -21.13 37.15 14.00
CA LEU A 1 -20.05 36.14 13.96
C LEU A 1 -20.49 34.87 13.22
N GLU A 2 -21.63 34.27 13.60
CA GLU A 2 -22.17 33.04 13.00
C GLU A 2 -22.41 33.13 11.47
N LEU A 3 -22.90 34.27 10.98
CA LEU A 3 -23.08 34.50 9.53
C LEU A 3 -21.76 34.40 8.74
N ILE A 4 -20.67 34.92 9.31
CA ILE A 4 -19.33 34.88 8.69
C ILE A 4 -18.81 33.43 8.69
N GLN A 5 -18.99 32.71 9.80
CA GLN A 5 -18.61 31.29 9.89
C GLN A 5 -19.38 30.43 8.90
N ARG A 6 -20.68 30.67 8.74
CA ARG A 6 -21.52 29.96 7.76
C ARG A 6 -21.10 30.26 6.33
N ALA A 7 -20.85 31.53 6.00
CA ALA A 7 -20.37 31.92 4.67
C ALA A 7 -19.00 31.30 4.37
N LEU A 8 -18.11 31.25 5.37
CA LEU A 8 -16.81 30.60 5.25
C LEU A 8 -16.93 29.10 4.99
N GLU A 9 -17.79 28.38 5.73
CA GLU A 9 -17.96 26.94 5.50
C GLU A 9 -18.54 26.64 4.11
N ILE A 10 -19.50 27.45 3.63
CA ILE A 10 -20.04 27.35 2.26
C ILE A 10 -18.92 27.58 1.23
N TYR A 11 -18.08 28.58 1.47
CA TYR A 11 -16.93 28.87 0.61
C TYR A 11 -15.94 27.69 0.58
N LEU A 12 -15.53 27.18 1.74
CA LEU A 12 -14.62 26.03 1.83
C LEU A 12 -15.21 24.80 1.16
N GLU A 13 -16.50 24.51 1.36
CA GLU A 13 -17.18 23.40 0.72
C GLU A 13 -17.16 23.51 -0.81
N SER A 14 -17.36 24.71 -1.36
CA SER A 14 -17.22 24.93 -2.81
C SER A 14 -15.81 24.61 -3.32
N LYS A 15 -14.77 24.84 -2.52
CA LYS A 15 -13.38 24.50 -2.86
C LYS A 15 -13.13 23.00 -2.78
N ARG A 16 -13.70 22.31 -1.79
CA ARG A 16 -13.62 20.84 -1.69
C ARG A 16 -14.28 20.14 -2.87
N GLN A 17 -15.40 20.65 -3.37
CA GLN A 17 -16.05 20.10 -4.58
C GLN A 17 -15.19 20.27 -5.84
N LEU A 18 -14.41 21.34 -5.94
CA LEU A 18 -13.48 21.55 -7.07
C LEU A 18 -12.24 20.67 -6.98
N PHE A 19 -11.71 20.45 -5.76
CA PHE A 19 -10.59 19.57 -5.50
C PHE A 19 -10.87 18.67 -4.28
N PRO A 20 -11.42 17.46 -4.51
CA PRO A 20 -11.92 16.60 -3.43
C PRO A 20 -10.86 16.11 -2.42
N ARG A 21 -9.57 16.20 -2.73
CA ARG A 21 -8.52 15.86 -1.76
C ARG A 21 -8.49 16.83 -0.57
N PHE A 22 -9.11 18.00 -0.69
CA PHE A 22 -9.30 18.93 0.43
C PHE A 22 -10.26 18.43 1.52
N TYR A 23 -11.05 17.39 1.29
CA TYR A 23 -11.85 16.76 2.36
C TYR A 23 -10.99 16.06 3.43
N PHE A 24 -9.70 15.81 3.14
CA PHE A 24 -8.80 15.04 4.02
C PHE A 24 -7.87 15.91 4.88
N ILE A 25 -8.00 17.23 4.79
CA ILE A 25 -7.20 18.19 5.57
C ILE A 25 -8.10 19.01 6.50
N SER A 26 -7.49 19.64 7.49
CA SER A 26 -8.19 20.56 8.38
C SER A 26 -8.63 21.83 7.65
N ASN A 27 -9.60 22.55 8.23
CA ASN A 27 -10.02 23.86 7.71
C ASN A 27 -8.85 24.87 7.73
N ASP A 28 -7.99 24.81 8.75
CA ASP A 28 -6.83 25.70 8.89
C ASP A 28 -5.82 25.46 7.78
N ASP A 29 -5.48 24.19 7.53
CA ASP A 29 -4.62 23.81 6.39
C ASP A 29 -5.22 24.28 5.06
N LEU A 30 -6.53 24.12 4.87
CA LEU A 30 -7.20 24.53 3.63
C LEU A 30 -7.14 26.04 3.44
N LEU A 31 -7.35 26.82 4.51
CA LEU A 31 -7.24 28.27 4.46
C LEU A 31 -5.82 28.74 4.18
N GLU A 32 -4.81 28.09 4.76
CA GLU A 32 -3.40 28.39 4.48
C GLU A 32 -3.05 28.15 3.01
N ILE A 33 -3.54 27.06 2.43
CA ILE A 33 -3.37 26.74 1.00
C ILE A 33 -4.05 27.78 0.11
N LEU A 34 -5.31 28.11 0.42
CA LEU A 34 -6.10 29.07 -0.37
C LEU A 34 -5.53 30.48 -0.28
N GLY A 35 -5.09 30.91 0.90
CA GLY A 35 -4.45 32.21 1.14
C GLY A 35 -3.12 32.36 0.41
N ASN A 36 -2.39 31.25 0.23
CA ASN A 36 -1.09 31.21 -0.43
C ASN A 36 -1.14 30.66 -1.87
N ALA A 37 -2.30 30.73 -2.56
CA ALA A 37 -2.47 30.14 -3.89
C ALA A 37 -1.43 30.58 -4.96
N LYS A 38 -0.88 31.80 -4.84
CA LYS A 38 0.16 32.36 -5.73
C LYS A 38 1.59 32.05 -5.29
N ARG A 39 1.77 31.47 -4.10
CA ARG A 39 3.04 31.14 -3.46
C ARG A 39 3.12 29.64 -3.22
N PRO A 40 3.34 28.83 -4.28
CA PRO A 40 3.38 27.38 -4.15
C PRO A 40 4.48 26.90 -3.20
N ASP A 41 5.55 27.69 -3.00
CA ASP A 41 6.57 27.47 -1.97
C ASP A 41 5.98 27.26 -0.57
N LEU A 42 4.93 28.03 -0.23
CA LEU A 42 4.24 27.92 1.06
C LEU A 42 3.18 26.81 1.09
N VAL A 43 2.73 26.32 -0.06
CA VAL A 43 1.75 25.22 -0.14
C VAL A 43 2.41 23.84 -0.04
N GLN A 44 3.70 23.73 -0.41
CA GLN A 44 4.49 22.49 -0.38
C GLN A 44 4.33 21.66 0.92
N PRO A 45 4.34 22.24 2.14
CA PRO A 45 4.23 21.47 3.39
C PRO A 45 2.93 20.66 3.53
N HIS A 46 1.86 21.05 2.82
CA HIS A 46 0.57 20.38 2.86
C HIS A 46 0.43 19.27 1.83
N LEU A 47 1.33 19.16 0.84
CA LEU A 47 1.22 18.18 -0.24
C LEU A 47 1.22 16.73 0.26
N LYS A 48 2.01 16.44 1.29
CA LYS A 48 2.02 15.12 1.96
C LYS A 48 0.69 14.74 2.63
N LYS A 49 -0.21 15.70 2.85
CA LYS A 49 -1.56 15.45 3.38
C LYS A 49 -2.59 15.24 2.25
N LEU A 50 -2.32 15.75 1.06
CA LEU A 50 -3.20 15.72 -0.11
C LEU A 50 -2.90 14.55 -1.05
N PHE A 51 -1.69 13.99 -1.00
CA PHE A 51 -1.24 12.91 -1.87
C PHE A 51 -0.60 11.81 -1.03
N ASP A 52 -0.57 10.57 -1.52
CA ASP A 52 0.01 9.45 -0.77
C ASP A 52 1.52 9.65 -0.53
N ASN A 53 2.28 9.96 -1.59
CA ASN A 53 3.72 10.10 -1.48
C ASN A 53 4.31 11.23 -2.34
N LEU A 54 3.55 12.30 -2.55
CA LEU A 54 4.05 13.56 -3.12
C LEU A 54 4.46 14.49 -1.97
N TYR A 55 5.77 14.58 -1.71
CA TYR A 55 6.32 15.38 -0.63
C TYR A 55 6.54 16.83 -1.03
N ARG A 56 7.15 17.06 -2.21
CA ARG A 56 7.32 18.39 -2.79
C ARG A 56 7.39 18.36 -4.31
N LEU A 57 7.07 19.47 -4.96
CA LEU A 57 7.30 19.75 -6.37
C LEU A 57 8.70 20.33 -6.59
N GLU A 58 9.32 20.03 -7.73
CA GLU A 58 10.50 20.74 -8.21
C GLU A 58 10.05 22.05 -8.86
N LEU A 59 10.18 23.16 -8.13
CA LEU A 59 9.70 24.46 -8.55
C LEU A 59 10.81 25.27 -9.22
N LYS A 60 10.52 25.85 -10.38
CA LYS A 60 11.37 26.82 -11.06
C LYS A 60 10.63 28.14 -11.25
N ARG A 61 11.30 29.24 -10.92
CA ARG A 61 10.81 30.59 -11.25
C ARG A 61 11.17 30.93 -12.68
N VAL A 62 10.22 31.48 -13.43
CA VAL A 62 10.38 31.82 -14.85
C VAL A 62 9.74 33.17 -15.19
N GLY A 63 10.09 33.68 -16.37
CA GLY A 63 9.65 34.97 -16.89
C GLY A 63 10.62 36.10 -16.57
N LYS A 64 10.53 37.23 -17.30
CA LYS A 64 11.44 38.38 -17.18
C LYS A 64 11.54 38.94 -15.75
N THR A 65 10.46 38.82 -14.97
CA THR A 65 10.37 39.28 -13.58
C THR A 65 10.48 38.15 -12.54
N MET A 66 10.76 36.91 -12.95
CA MET A 66 10.82 35.72 -12.07
C MET A 66 9.58 35.53 -11.17
N SER A 67 8.42 35.96 -11.67
CA SER A 67 7.15 36.01 -10.93
C SER A 67 6.27 34.80 -11.14
N ARG A 68 6.52 33.98 -12.18
CA ARG A 68 5.74 32.77 -12.48
C ARG A 68 6.45 31.53 -11.98
N PHE A 69 5.70 30.59 -11.43
CA PHE A 69 6.22 29.29 -11.00
C PHE A 69 5.86 28.21 -12.00
N GLN A 70 6.83 27.35 -12.27
CA GLN A 70 6.65 26.09 -13.00
C GLN A 70 7.01 24.92 -12.08
N ALA A 71 6.28 23.82 -12.19
CA ALA A 71 6.65 22.54 -11.60
C ALA A 71 7.18 21.61 -12.70
N MET A 72 8.40 21.12 -12.51
CA MET A 72 9.11 20.22 -13.44
C MET A 72 8.88 18.73 -13.12
N GLY A 73 8.52 18.44 -11.87
CA GLY A 73 8.35 17.08 -11.38
C GLY A 73 8.03 17.07 -9.90
N MET A 74 8.04 15.88 -9.32
CA MET A 74 7.70 15.63 -7.93
C MET A 74 8.76 14.80 -7.21
N TYR A 75 8.92 15.06 -5.91
CA TYR A 75 9.72 14.25 -5.01
C TYR A 75 8.85 13.48 -4.05
N ALA A 76 9.25 12.25 -3.79
CA ALA A 76 8.84 11.46 -2.64
C ALA A 76 9.56 11.90 -1.35
N ASP A 77 9.01 11.49 -0.22
CA ASP A 77 9.63 11.66 1.12
C ASP A 77 11.00 10.96 1.24
N ASP A 78 11.20 9.88 0.49
CA ASP A 78 12.48 9.16 0.42
C ASP A 78 13.55 9.86 -0.45
N GLY A 79 13.17 10.93 -1.16
CA GLY A 79 14.01 11.70 -2.07
C GLY A 79 13.95 11.26 -3.53
N GLU A 80 13.18 10.22 -3.90
CA GLU A 80 12.99 9.83 -5.29
C GLU A 80 12.32 10.95 -6.10
N TYR A 81 12.93 11.31 -7.22
CA TYR A 81 12.42 12.33 -8.13
C TYR A 81 11.75 11.69 -9.35
N VAL A 82 10.58 12.19 -9.71
CA VAL A 82 9.84 11.83 -10.93
C VAL A 82 9.54 13.10 -11.72
N GLU A 83 10.24 13.27 -12.84
CA GLU A 83 10.03 14.35 -13.79
C GLU A 83 8.72 14.19 -14.55
N PHE A 84 7.91 15.25 -14.63
CA PHE A 84 6.66 15.27 -15.39
C PHE A 84 6.90 15.20 -16.89
N LEU A 85 5.88 14.77 -17.64
CA LEU A 85 5.95 14.69 -19.11
C LEU A 85 6.03 16.05 -19.78
N ASN A 86 5.36 17.04 -19.18
CA ASN A 86 5.31 18.42 -19.63
C ASN A 86 5.56 19.34 -18.44
N VAL A 87 5.94 20.58 -18.73
CA VAL A 87 6.08 21.63 -17.71
C VAL A 87 4.70 22.06 -17.23
N LEU A 88 4.47 21.99 -15.92
CA LEU A 88 3.23 22.46 -15.30
C LEU A 88 3.38 23.92 -14.87
N TYR A 89 2.54 24.81 -15.36
CA TYR A 89 2.48 26.20 -14.91
C TYR A 89 1.57 26.31 -13.68
N ILE A 90 2.09 26.90 -12.59
CA ILE A 90 1.33 27.10 -11.35
C ILE A 90 0.68 28.47 -11.41
N GLU A 91 -0.56 28.50 -11.91
CA GLU A 91 -1.31 29.73 -12.14
C GLU A 91 -2.74 29.63 -11.67
N GLY A 92 -3.27 30.75 -11.20
CA GLY A 92 -4.65 30.86 -10.74
C GLY A 92 -4.87 30.24 -9.35
N PRO A 93 -6.13 29.88 -9.03
CA PRO A 93 -6.52 29.33 -7.74
C PRO A 93 -5.87 27.98 -7.41
N SER A 94 -5.62 27.73 -6.13
CA SER A 94 -4.91 26.54 -5.64
C SER A 94 -5.59 25.22 -6.02
N GLU A 95 -6.92 25.16 -5.94
CA GLU A 95 -7.72 24.00 -6.29
C GLU A 95 -7.51 23.59 -7.77
N LYS A 96 -7.29 24.56 -8.66
CA LYS A 96 -7.12 24.28 -10.10
C LYS A 96 -5.74 23.71 -10.36
N TRP A 97 -4.69 24.36 -9.87
CA TRP A 97 -3.34 23.87 -10.15
C TRP A 97 -2.99 22.61 -9.35
N LEU A 98 -3.54 22.40 -8.15
CA LEU A 98 -3.42 21.13 -7.43
C LEU A 98 -4.13 20.00 -8.15
N LYS A 99 -5.28 20.28 -8.78
CA LYS A 99 -5.95 19.32 -9.65
C LYS A 99 -5.09 18.95 -10.87
N MET A 100 -4.42 19.94 -11.47
CA MET A 100 -3.47 19.67 -12.55
C MET A 100 -2.26 18.85 -12.07
N VAL A 101 -1.75 19.09 -10.85
CA VAL A 101 -0.68 18.25 -10.26
C VAL A 101 -1.13 16.79 -10.17
N GLU A 102 -2.35 16.53 -9.72
CA GLU A 102 -2.92 15.18 -9.69
C GLU A 102 -2.96 14.54 -11.09
N ASP A 103 -3.46 15.28 -12.09
CA ASP A 103 -3.59 14.75 -13.45
C ASP A 103 -2.20 14.49 -14.10
N PHE A 104 -1.22 15.38 -13.85
CA PHE A 104 0.16 15.22 -14.30
C PHE A 104 0.86 14.04 -13.62
N MET A 105 0.63 13.85 -12.31
CA MET A 105 1.13 12.70 -11.55
C MET A 105 0.60 11.39 -12.16
N LEU A 106 -0.71 11.27 -12.41
CA LEU A 106 -1.28 10.06 -13.00
C LEU A 106 -0.75 9.80 -14.42
N ALA A 107 -0.63 10.85 -15.23
CA ALA A 107 -0.12 10.75 -16.59
C ALA A 107 1.35 10.29 -16.64
N VAL A 108 2.21 10.88 -15.81
CA VAL A 108 3.62 10.50 -15.78
C VAL A 108 3.80 9.06 -15.27
N MET A 109 3.04 8.64 -14.25
CA MET A 109 3.16 7.28 -13.72
C MET A 109 2.74 6.22 -14.76
N LYS A 110 1.70 6.49 -15.57
CA LYS A 110 1.32 5.62 -16.70
C LYS A 110 2.45 5.47 -17.72
N GLU A 111 3.01 6.60 -18.16
CA GLU A 111 4.08 6.61 -19.15
C GLU A 111 5.37 5.96 -18.62
N LYS A 112 5.75 6.26 -17.36
CA LYS A 112 6.91 5.62 -16.72
C LYS A 112 6.74 4.11 -16.61
N LEU A 113 5.54 3.57 -16.37
CA LEU A 113 5.33 2.11 -16.39
C LEU A 113 5.59 1.51 -17.78
N LYS A 114 5.08 2.15 -18.83
CA LYS A 114 5.28 1.75 -20.23
C LYS A 114 6.77 1.70 -20.57
N GLN A 115 7.50 2.77 -20.24
CA GLN A 115 8.93 2.89 -20.50
C GLN A 115 9.76 1.89 -19.67
N THR A 116 9.43 1.70 -18.38
CA THR A 116 10.10 0.75 -17.48
C THR A 116 9.97 -0.70 -17.99
N ARG A 117 8.79 -1.08 -18.51
CA ARG A 117 8.58 -2.39 -19.16
C ARG A 117 9.38 -2.56 -20.45
N ALA A 118 9.43 -1.52 -21.28
CA ALA A 118 10.17 -1.57 -22.54
C ALA A 118 11.69 -1.69 -22.30
N SER A 119 12.21 -0.97 -21.31
CA SER A 119 13.64 -0.96 -20.96
C SER A 119 14.11 -2.26 -20.31
N LEU A 120 13.25 -2.96 -19.56
CA LEU A 120 13.58 -4.24 -18.94
C LEU A 120 14.14 -5.24 -19.96
N LYS A 121 13.55 -5.31 -21.17
CA LYS A 121 14.02 -6.20 -22.24
C LYS A 121 15.44 -5.87 -22.72
N LYS A 122 15.80 -4.59 -22.73
CA LYS A 122 17.10 -4.09 -23.19
C LYS A 122 18.20 -4.28 -22.14
N LEU A 123 17.85 -4.20 -20.86
CA LEU A 123 18.78 -4.21 -19.72
C LEU A 123 18.70 -5.49 -18.88
N ILE A 124 18.26 -6.62 -19.45
CA ILE A 124 18.18 -7.91 -18.73
C ILE A 124 19.55 -8.32 -18.15
N SER A 125 20.63 -8.04 -18.87
CA SER A 125 22.00 -8.37 -18.46
C SER A 125 22.53 -7.45 -17.35
N ASN A 126 22.06 -6.19 -17.28
CA ASN A 126 22.48 -5.20 -16.29
C ASN A 126 21.30 -4.71 -15.42
N ARG A 127 20.83 -5.60 -14.54
CA ARG A 127 19.68 -5.31 -13.68
C ARG A 127 19.95 -4.21 -12.66
N GLU A 128 21.19 -4.05 -12.20
CA GLU A 128 21.56 -2.98 -11.26
C GLU A 128 21.37 -1.59 -11.90
N GLN A 129 21.86 -1.38 -13.12
CA GLN A 129 21.62 -0.16 -13.89
C GLN A 129 20.13 0.05 -14.18
N TRP A 130 19.39 -1.01 -14.49
CA TRP A 130 17.95 -0.89 -14.72
C TRP A 130 17.22 -0.38 -13.45
N LEU A 131 17.59 -0.88 -12.27
CA LEU A 131 17.00 -0.45 -10.99
C LEU A 131 17.33 1.01 -10.64
N SER A 132 18.47 1.53 -11.05
CA SER A 132 18.84 2.93 -10.78
C SER A 132 18.09 3.94 -11.67
N LEU A 133 17.62 3.52 -12.85
CA LEU A 133 17.02 4.42 -13.85
C LEU A 133 15.53 4.72 -13.63
N TRP A 134 14.79 3.81 -13.01
CA TRP A 134 13.32 3.90 -12.96
C TRP A 134 12.77 4.08 -11.55
N PRO A 135 11.60 4.74 -11.40
CA PRO A 135 10.93 4.85 -10.11
C PRO A 135 10.61 3.48 -9.50
N GLY A 136 10.79 3.32 -8.19
CA GLY A 136 10.68 2.00 -7.55
C GLY A 136 9.32 1.34 -7.68
N GLN A 137 8.25 2.14 -7.62
CA GLN A 137 6.89 1.66 -7.84
C GLN A 137 6.72 1.02 -9.24
N MET A 138 7.33 1.62 -10.27
CA MET A 138 7.24 1.14 -11.66
C MET A 138 8.11 -0.09 -11.89
N LEU A 139 9.28 -0.16 -11.24
CA LEU A 139 10.12 -1.35 -11.21
C LEU A 139 9.37 -2.54 -10.62
N LEU A 140 8.72 -2.34 -9.47
CA LEU A 140 7.95 -3.38 -8.79
C LEU A 140 6.80 -3.90 -9.66
N THR A 141 5.97 -2.98 -10.17
CA THR A 141 4.83 -3.32 -11.03
C THR A 141 5.29 -4.06 -12.29
N THR A 142 6.40 -3.62 -12.89
CA THR A 142 7.00 -4.30 -14.06
C THR A 142 7.46 -5.71 -13.72
N CYS A 143 8.08 -5.93 -12.56
CA CYS A 143 8.48 -7.26 -12.11
C CYS A 143 7.27 -8.17 -11.88
N GLN A 144 6.16 -7.67 -11.32
CA GLN A 144 4.93 -8.46 -11.14
C GLN A 144 4.26 -8.81 -12.46
N ILE A 145 4.26 -7.92 -13.45
CA ILE A 145 3.79 -8.22 -14.82
C ILE A 145 4.67 -9.30 -15.46
N GLN A 146 5.99 -9.19 -15.33
CA GLN A 146 6.92 -10.18 -15.83
C GLN A 146 6.69 -11.55 -15.17
N TRP A 147 6.63 -11.60 -13.84
CA TRP A 147 6.39 -12.81 -13.07
C TRP A 147 5.06 -13.47 -13.47
N THR A 148 3.99 -12.68 -13.61
CA THR A 148 2.68 -13.17 -14.05
C THR A 148 2.75 -13.79 -15.44
N THR A 149 3.45 -13.13 -16.37
CA THR A 149 3.65 -13.62 -17.73
C THR A 149 4.43 -14.93 -17.77
N GLU A 150 5.50 -15.03 -16.97
CA GLU A 150 6.36 -16.23 -16.92
C GLU A 150 5.66 -17.43 -16.26
N CYS A 151 4.88 -17.20 -15.20
CA CYS A 151 4.04 -18.23 -14.58
C CYS A 151 2.96 -18.72 -15.54
N THR A 152 2.24 -17.81 -16.18
CA THR A 152 1.19 -18.14 -17.16
C THR A 152 1.75 -18.99 -18.31
N ARG A 153 2.89 -18.58 -18.90
CA ARG A 153 3.56 -19.36 -19.95
C ARG A 153 4.02 -20.74 -19.46
N SER A 154 4.53 -20.81 -18.23
CA SER A 154 4.98 -22.08 -17.66
C SER A 154 3.82 -23.03 -17.42
N LEU A 155 2.66 -22.54 -16.97
CA LEU A 155 1.45 -23.35 -16.79
C LEU A 155 0.86 -23.81 -18.12
N ILE A 156 0.79 -22.94 -19.14
CA ILE A 156 0.39 -23.35 -20.50
C ILE A 156 1.29 -24.48 -21.01
N HIS A 157 2.61 -24.35 -20.83
CA HIS A 157 3.54 -25.42 -21.20
C HIS A 157 3.34 -26.69 -20.36
N CYS A 158 3.10 -26.59 -19.04
CA CYS A 158 2.80 -27.74 -18.19
C CYS A 158 1.58 -28.51 -18.69
N LYS A 159 0.53 -27.81 -19.13
CA LYS A 159 -0.67 -28.41 -19.74
C LYS A 159 -0.32 -29.13 -21.04
N MET A 160 0.43 -28.48 -21.94
CA MET A 160 0.80 -29.05 -23.24
C MET A 160 1.63 -30.33 -23.14
N VAL A 161 2.57 -30.41 -22.18
CA VAL A 161 3.43 -31.59 -22.00
C VAL A 161 2.97 -32.53 -20.89
N ASP A 162 1.82 -32.24 -20.25
CA ASP A 162 1.29 -32.88 -19.04
C ASP A 162 2.33 -33.14 -17.92
N GLN A 163 3.28 -32.22 -17.74
CA GLN A 163 4.38 -32.35 -16.78
C GLN A 163 4.60 -31.07 -15.99
N LYS A 164 4.92 -31.19 -14.69
CA LYS A 164 5.30 -30.06 -13.83
C LYS A 164 6.77 -29.62 -13.94
N LYS A 165 7.55 -30.22 -14.85
CA LYS A 165 8.97 -29.90 -15.09
C LYS A 165 9.20 -28.42 -15.46
N PRO A 166 8.32 -27.73 -16.24
CA PRO A 166 8.46 -26.30 -16.51
C PRO A 166 8.43 -25.43 -15.25
N LEU A 167 7.55 -25.71 -14.27
CA LEU A 167 7.52 -24.99 -12.99
C LEU A 167 8.84 -25.14 -12.21
N ARG A 168 9.46 -26.33 -12.24
CA ARG A 168 10.79 -26.54 -11.63
C ARG A 168 11.87 -25.68 -12.30
N LYS A 169 11.83 -25.54 -13.62
CA LYS A 169 12.74 -24.66 -14.37
C LYS A 169 12.51 -23.20 -14.00
N LEU A 170 11.25 -22.78 -13.91
CA LEU A 170 10.87 -21.43 -13.48
C LEU A 170 11.36 -21.12 -12.06
N LYS A 171 11.15 -22.03 -11.09
CA LYS A 171 11.66 -21.88 -9.72
C LYS A 171 13.18 -21.69 -9.68
N ARG A 172 13.93 -22.46 -10.47
CA ARG A 172 15.40 -22.30 -10.57
C ARG A 172 15.79 -20.92 -11.11
N LYS A 173 15.06 -20.41 -12.10
CA LYS A 173 15.28 -19.06 -12.63
C LYS A 173 14.99 -17.99 -11.56
N GLN A 174 13.88 -18.14 -10.83
CA GLN A 174 13.49 -17.24 -9.74
C GLN A 174 14.55 -17.19 -8.62
N ASN A 175 15.08 -18.35 -8.22
CA ASN A 175 16.16 -18.42 -7.23
C ASN A 175 17.44 -17.68 -7.69
N LYS A 176 17.77 -17.71 -8.99
CA LYS A 176 18.91 -16.94 -9.53
C LYS A 176 18.68 -15.43 -9.45
N VAL A 177 17.44 -14.97 -9.67
CA VAL A 177 17.08 -13.55 -9.50
C VAL A 177 17.23 -13.15 -8.04
N LEU A 178 16.70 -13.95 -7.11
CA LEU A 178 16.81 -13.70 -5.67
C LEU A 178 18.26 -13.69 -5.19
N ALA A 179 19.11 -14.61 -5.68
CA ALA A 179 20.53 -14.62 -5.33
C ALA A 179 21.23 -13.32 -5.74
N LYS A 180 20.99 -12.84 -6.97
CA LYS A 180 21.54 -11.55 -7.45
C LYS A 180 21.04 -10.35 -6.66
N LEU A 181 19.75 -10.33 -6.29
CA LEU A 181 19.19 -9.26 -5.46
C LEU A 181 19.76 -9.30 -4.03
N SER A 182 19.95 -10.50 -3.47
CA SER A 182 20.60 -10.70 -2.17
C SER A 182 22.05 -10.21 -2.19
N GLU A 183 22.81 -10.55 -3.24
CA GLU A 183 24.17 -10.01 -3.46
C GLU A 183 24.18 -8.48 -3.53
N LEU A 184 23.25 -7.89 -4.29
CA LEU A 184 23.10 -6.44 -4.40
C LEU A 184 22.77 -5.80 -3.05
N SER A 185 21.91 -6.42 -2.22
CA SER A 185 21.54 -5.90 -0.90
C SER A 185 22.72 -5.79 0.08
N ARG A 186 23.74 -6.64 -0.10
CA ARG A 186 24.99 -6.64 0.69
C ARG A 186 25.97 -5.54 0.27
N LYS A 187 25.81 -4.95 -0.92
CA LYS A 187 26.64 -3.81 -1.35
C LYS A 187 26.27 -2.54 -0.59
N GLU A 188 27.16 -1.57 -0.65
CA GLU A 188 26.83 -0.19 -0.30
C GLU A 188 25.89 0.37 -1.37
N LEU A 189 24.70 0.80 -0.93
CA LEU A 189 23.63 1.29 -1.78
C LEU A 189 23.13 2.61 -1.21
N SER A 190 22.71 3.51 -2.10
CA SER A 190 21.96 4.70 -1.69
C SER A 190 20.67 4.31 -0.96
N LYS A 191 20.13 5.22 -0.13
CA LYS A 191 18.89 4.98 0.63
C LYS A 191 17.75 4.51 -0.28
N ILE A 192 17.54 5.20 -1.40
CA ILE A 192 16.49 4.89 -2.38
C ILE A 192 16.73 3.53 -3.03
N MET A 193 17.96 3.26 -3.48
CA MET A 193 18.28 1.97 -4.12
C MET A 193 18.07 0.80 -3.17
N ARG A 194 18.42 0.96 -1.88
CA ARG A 194 18.15 -0.05 -0.85
C ARG A 194 16.66 -0.28 -0.64
N LEU A 195 15.85 0.78 -0.59
CA LEU A 195 14.39 0.64 -0.48
C LEU A 195 13.80 -0.13 -1.67
N LYS A 196 14.26 0.15 -2.90
CA LYS A 196 13.88 -0.57 -4.12
C LYS A 196 14.25 -2.05 -4.05
N VAL A 197 15.50 -2.36 -3.70
CA VAL A 197 16.01 -3.73 -3.63
C VAL A 197 15.28 -4.55 -2.57
N ASN A 198 15.13 -4.02 -1.35
CA ASN A 198 14.44 -4.72 -0.26
C ASN A 198 12.97 -5.00 -0.59
N THR A 199 12.30 -4.02 -1.21
CA THR A 199 10.92 -4.14 -1.68
C THR A 199 10.78 -5.22 -2.75
N LEU A 200 11.66 -5.23 -3.75
CA LEU A 200 11.66 -6.25 -4.79
C LEU A 200 11.93 -7.64 -4.21
N ILE A 201 12.93 -7.79 -3.34
CA ILE A 201 13.23 -9.06 -2.68
C ILE A 201 11.98 -9.62 -1.99
N THR A 202 11.27 -8.79 -1.22
CA THR A 202 10.06 -9.21 -0.48
C THR A 202 9.02 -9.84 -1.41
N ILE A 203 8.77 -9.22 -2.56
CA ILE A 203 7.76 -9.68 -3.52
C ILE A 203 8.28 -10.86 -4.36
N GLU A 204 9.56 -10.87 -4.72
CA GLU A 204 10.19 -11.96 -5.48
C GLU A 204 10.30 -13.26 -4.66
N ILE A 205 10.44 -13.17 -3.33
CA ILE A 205 10.35 -14.36 -2.43
C ILE A 205 8.94 -14.91 -2.43
N HIS A 206 7.93 -14.07 -2.25
CA HIS A 206 6.53 -14.51 -2.34
C HIS A 206 6.26 -15.19 -3.69
N GLY A 207 6.69 -14.60 -4.80
CA GLY A 207 6.57 -15.20 -6.13
C GLY A 207 7.26 -16.56 -6.26
N ARG A 208 8.44 -16.74 -5.64
CA ARG A 208 9.16 -18.03 -5.56
C ARG A 208 8.36 -19.06 -4.78
N ASP A 209 7.79 -18.67 -3.64
CA ASP A 209 7.02 -19.54 -2.76
C ASP A 209 5.71 -19.99 -3.43
N VAL A 210 5.04 -19.10 -4.15
CA VAL A 210 3.86 -19.45 -4.98
C VAL A 210 4.23 -20.49 -6.05
N ILE A 211 5.35 -20.32 -6.76
CA ILE A 211 5.81 -21.31 -7.74
C ILE A 211 6.08 -22.67 -7.08
N ASP A 212 6.67 -22.67 -5.88
CA ASP A 212 6.90 -23.89 -5.11
C ASP A 212 5.60 -24.58 -4.69
N ARG A 213 4.60 -23.81 -4.22
CA ARG A 213 3.27 -24.33 -3.90
C ARG A 213 2.59 -24.92 -5.13
N MET A 214 2.56 -24.19 -6.25
CA MET A 214 2.04 -24.68 -7.53
C MET A 214 2.71 -26.00 -7.94
N TYR A 215 4.03 -26.12 -7.77
CA TYR A 215 4.75 -27.36 -8.08
C TYR A 215 4.36 -28.53 -7.15
N LYS A 216 4.19 -28.26 -5.85
CA LYS A 216 3.82 -29.27 -4.84
C LYS A 216 2.40 -29.80 -5.06
N VAL A 217 1.44 -28.92 -5.35
CA VAL A 217 0.03 -29.29 -5.58
C VAL A 217 -0.25 -29.79 -7.00
N ASN A 218 0.80 -29.98 -7.83
CA ASN A 218 0.67 -30.42 -9.21
C ASN A 218 -0.22 -29.49 -10.08
N CYS A 219 -0.12 -28.18 -9.86
CA CYS A 219 -0.79 -27.16 -10.67
C CYS A 219 -0.22 -27.17 -12.10
N LYS A 220 -1.02 -27.63 -13.07
CA LYS A 220 -0.62 -27.78 -14.48
C LYS A 220 -1.37 -26.85 -15.44
N ASP A 221 -2.34 -26.07 -14.95
CA ASP A 221 -3.23 -25.28 -15.79
C ASP A 221 -3.50 -23.89 -15.18
N VAL A 222 -3.81 -22.92 -16.04
CA VAL A 222 -4.08 -21.53 -15.63
C VAL A 222 -5.45 -21.35 -14.94
N SER A 223 -6.35 -22.30 -15.06
CA SER A 223 -7.63 -22.36 -14.33
C SER A 223 -7.49 -22.96 -12.93
N HIS A 224 -6.35 -23.59 -12.61
CA HIS A 224 -6.14 -24.20 -11.32
C HIS A 224 -6.18 -23.16 -10.20
N PHE A 225 -6.93 -23.44 -9.13
CA PHE A 225 -7.21 -22.49 -8.06
C PHE A 225 -5.96 -21.87 -7.42
N GLU A 226 -4.91 -22.67 -7.19
CA GLU A 226 -3.62 -22.18 -6.64
C GLU A 226 -3.03 -21.02 -7.45
N TRP A 227 -3.16 -21.03 -8.79
CA TRP A 227 -2.74 -19.91 -9.64
C TRP A 227 -3.83 -18.83 -9.74
N PHE A 228 -5.08 -19.25 -9.89
CA PHE A 228 -6.24 -18.37 -10.09
C PHE A 228 -6.46 -17.41 -8.92
N SER A 229 -6.16 -17.85 -7.69
CA SER A 229 -6.28 -17.08 -6.44
C SER A 229 -5.21 -16.00 -6.24
N GLN A 230 -4.12 -16.02 -7.02
CA GLN A 230 -3.04 -15.06 -6.89
C GLN A 230 -3.42 -13.69 -7.48
N LEU A 231 -2.84 -12.63 -6.92
CA LEU A 231 -2.95 -11.27 -7.48
C LEU A 231 -2.03 -11.16 -8.71
N ARG A 232 -2.62 -11.16 -9.90
CA ARG A 232 -1.91 -11.30 -11.18
C ARG A 232 -1.97 -10.01 -11.98
N PHE A 233 -0.84 -9.62 -12.55
CA PHE A 233 -0.67 -8.34 -13.25
C PHE A 233 -0.49 -8.58 -14.74
N TYR A 234 -1.40 -8.00 -15.53
CA TYR A 234 -1.43 -8.11 -16.98
C TYR A 234 -1.23 -6.74 -17.60
N TRP A 235 -0.61 -6.73 -18.78
CA TRP A 235 -0.55 -5.53 -19.61
C TRP A 235 -1.59 -5.64 -20.72
N HIS A 236 -2.56 -4.73 -20.70
CA HIS A 236 -3.56 -4.61 -21.74
C HIS A 236 -2.93 -3.89 -22.94
N ARG A 237 -2.89 -4.54 -24.10
CA ARG A 237 -2.13 -4.03 -25.26
C ARG A 237 -2.81 -2.83 -25.93
N GLU A 238 -4.14 -2.84 -26.02
CA GLU A 238 -4.90 -1.81 -26.75
C GLU A 238 -4.94 -0.50 -25.98
N SER A 239 -5.20 -0.54 -24.67
CA SER A 239 -5.22 0.65 -23.82
C SER A 239 -3.84 1.06 -23.31
N GLU A 240 -2.83 0.19 -23.46
CA GLU A 240 -1.50 0.37 -22.87
C GLU A 240 -1.53 0.62 -21.35
N LEU A 241 -2.46 -0.04 -20.66
CA LEU A 241 -2.63 0.04 -19.21
C LEU A 241 -2.42 -1.31 -18.52
N CYS A 242 -2.12 -1.27 -17.23
CA CYS A 242 -2.00 -2.45 -16.39
C CYS A 242 -3.37 -2.83 -15.83
N VAL A 243 -3.71 -4.10 -15.96
CA VAL A 243 -4.90 -4.74 -15.41
C VAL A 243 -4.48 -5.75 -14.38
N ILE A 244 -5.11 -5.73 -13.22
CA ILE A 244 -4.88 -6.66 -12.13
C ILE A 244 -6.08 -7.60 -12.05
N ARG A 245 -5.81 -8.90 -11.99
CA ARG A 245 -6.84 -9.93 -11.83
C ARG A 245 -6.55 -10.78 -10.60
N GLN A 246 -7.58 -11.06 -9.82
CA GLN A 246 -7.50 -12.00 -8.72
C GLN A 246 -8.81 -12.79 -8.68
N THR A 247 -8.74 -14.11 -8.70
CA THR A 247 -9.93 -14.94 -8.90
C THR A 247 -10.73 -14.45 -10.13
N ASN A 248 -12.03 -14.18 -9.97
CA ASN A 248 -12.91 -13.65 -11.02
C ASN A 248 -12.94 -12.12 -11.09
N THR A 249 -12.17 -11.41 -10.25
CA THR A 249 -12.16 -9.95 -10.22
C THR A 249 -11.15 -9.37 -11.20
N GLU A 250 -11.46 -8.17 -11.70
CA GLU A 250 -10.59 -7.38 -12.56
C GLU A 250 -10.61 -5.92 -12.10
N HIS A 251 -9.42 -5.34 -11.96
CA HIS A 251 -9.23 -3.95 -11.54
C HIS A 251 -8.15 -3.30 -12.41
N TRP A 252 -8.39 -2.08 -12.88
CA TRP A 252 -7.33 -1.28 -13.49
C TRP A 252 -6.36 -0.81 -12.41
N TYR A 253 -5.06 -0.87 -12.69
CA TYR A 253 -4.07 -0.23 -11.82
C TYR A 253 -4.34 1.29 -11.83
N ALA A 254 -4.34 1.93 -10.67
CA ALA A 254 -4.82 3.30 -10.54
C ALA A 254 -3.74 4.37 -10.72
N TYR A 255 -2.45 3.98 -10.66
CA TYR A 255 -1.31 4.86 -10.93
C TYR A 255 -1.11 6.03 -9.95
N GLU A 256 -1.73 6.02 -8.76
CA GLU A 256 -1.35 6.96 -7.69
C GLU A 256 0.14 6.80 -7.36
N TYR A 257 0.85 7.90 -7.15
CA TYR A 257 2.26 7.84 -6.75
C TYR A 257 2.40 7.47 -5.27
N THR A 258 2.86 6.26 -5.00
CA THR A 258 3.00 5.68 -3.64
C THR A 258 4.47 5.57 -3.18
N GLY A 259 5.41 5.99 -4.05
CA GLY A 259 6.87 5.95 -3.90
C GLY A 259 7.46 4.65 -3.35
N ASN A 260 8.61 4.71 -2.66
CA ASN A 260 9.29 3.52 -2.14
C ASN A 260 8.89 3.18 -0.69
N SER A 261 7.58 3.19 -0.41
CA SER A 261 7.02 3.03 0.94
C SER A 261 7.06 1.59 1.49
N GLY A 262 7.87 0.70 0.89
CA GLY A 262 8.01 -0.71 1.27
C GLY A 262 6.78 -1.57 0.98
N ARG A 263 6.96 -2.89 1.03
CA ARG A 263 5.89 -3.89 0.89
C ARG A 263 5.78 -4.75 2.14
N LEU A 264 4.56 -5.09 2.51
CA LEU A 264 4.30 -6.06 3.57
C LEU A 264 4.78 -7.44 3.10
N VAL A 265 5.31 -8.24 4.03
CA VAL A 265 5.60 -9.64 3.75
C VAL A 265 4.28 -10.38 3.57
N ILE A 266 4.08 -10.96 2.39
CA ILE A 266 2.86 -11.68 2.05
C ILE A 266 2.92 -13.10 2.62
N THR A 267 1.94 -13.42 3.47
CA THR A 267 1.71 -14.72 4.11
C THR A 267 0.39 -15.34 3.62
N PRO A 268 0.12 -16.64 3.86
CA PRO A 268 -1.17 -17.23 3.54
C PRO A 268 -2.38 -16.53 4.18
N LEU A 269 -2.18 -15.86 5.32
CA LEU A 269 -3.23 -15.06 5.97
C LEU A 269 -3.53 -13.79 5.15
N THR A 270 -2.49 -13.06 4.75
CA THR A 270 -2.66 -11.83 3.95
C THR A 270 -3.14 -12.13 2.53
N ASP A 271 -2.74 -13.25 1.93
CA ASP A 271 -3.27 -13.70 0.62
C ASP A 271 -4.79 -13.89 0.67
N ARG A 272 -5.29 -14.59 1.70
CA ARG A 272 -6.74 -14.76 1.91
C ARG A 272 -7.45 -13.43 2.15
N CYS A 273 -6.79 -12.51 2.87
CA CYS A 273 -7.30 -11.16 3.04
C CYS A 273 -7.42 -10.46 1.68
N TYR A 274 -6.39 -10.51 0.82
CA TYR A 274 -6.43 -9.89 -0.51
C TYR A 274 -7.59 -10.40 -1.35
N ILE A 275 -7.77 -11.72 -1.42
CA ILE A 275 -8.90 -12.35 -2.13
C ILE A 275 -10.23 -11.81 -1.60
N THR A 276 -10.40 -11.73 -0.28
CA THR A 276 -11.65 -11.26 0.33
C THR A 276 -11.92 -9.79 0.01
N LEU A 277 -10.89 -8.95 0.09
CA LEU A 277 -11.00 -7.51 -0.14
C LEU A 277 -11.25 -7.19 -1.63
N THR A 278 -10.53 -7.82 -2.56
CA THR A 278 -10.77 -7.63 -4.00
C THR A 278 -12.14 -8.15 -4.42
N THR A 279 -12.58 -9.29 -3.86
CA THR A 279 -13.95 -9.80 -4.06
C THR A 279 -15.00 -8.85 -3.51
N ALA A 280 -14.75 -8.21 -2.35
CA ALA A 280 -15.68 -7.23 -1.78
C ALA A 280 -15.88 -6.03 -2.70
N LEU A 281 -14.77 -5.46 -3.22
CA LEU A 281 -14.80 -4.35 -4.16
C LEU A 281 -15.55 -4.72 -5.45
N HIS A 282 -15.29 -5.92 -6.00
CA HIS A 282 -15.99 -6.41 -7.19
C HIS A 282 -17.51 -6.52 -7.00
N LEU A 283 -17.96 -6.74 -5.77
CA LEU A 283 -19.38 -6.86 -5.43
C LEU A 283 -19.98 -5.56 -4.88
N HIS A 284 -19.28 -4.42 -5.03
CA HIS A 284 -19.69 -3.12 -4.49
C HIS A 284 -20.02 -3.18 -2.99
N ARG A 285 -19.17 -3.89 -2.23
CA ARG A 285 -19.23 -3.99 -0.76
C ARG A 285 -17.92 -3.54 -0.14
N GLY A 286 -17.97 -3.21 1.16
CA GLY A 286 -16.77 -2.94 1.93
C GLY A 286 -16.06 -4.20 2.42
N GLY A 287 -14.82 -4.07 2.88
CA GLY A 287 -14.08 -5.16 3.55
C GLY A 287 -13.93 -4.95 5.06
N SER A 288 -14.07 -6.00 5.86
CA SER A 288 -13.93 -5.94 7.33
C SER A 288 -12.90 -6.93 7.87
N PRO A 289 -11.59 -6.60 7.82
CA PRO A 289 -10.59 -7.31 8.59
C PRO A 289 -10.82 -7.19 10.10
N LYS A 290 -11.00 -8.33 10.78
CA LYS A 290 -11.24 -8.39 12.23
C LYS A 290 -10.30 -9.37 12.90
N GLY A 291 -9.81 -9.04 14.09
CA GLY A 291 -8.91 -9.89 14.86
C GLY A 291 -8.12 -9.12 15.91
N PRO A 292 -7.25 -9.79 16.70
CA PRO A 292 -6.49 -9.16 17.77
C PRO A 292 -5.62 -7.98 17.32
N ALA A 293 -5.22 -7.12 18.25
CA ALA A 293 -4.27 -6.04 17.97
C ALA A 293 -2.92 -6.62 17.48
N GLY A 294 -2.26 -5.91 16.56
CA GLY A 294 -0.94 -6.31 16.05
C GLY A 294 -0.92 -7.44 15.02
N THR A 295 -2.08 -7.85 14.47
CA THR A 295 -2.17 -8.90 13.44
C THR A 295 -2.07 -8.39 11.99
N GLY A 296 -1.76 -7.10 11.80
CA GLY A 296 -1.49 -6.52 10.48
C GLY A 296 -2.74 -6.14 9.66
N LYS A 297 -3.90 -5.90 10.31
CA LYS A 297 -5.18 -5.61 9.64
C LYS A 297 -5.08 -4.39 8.71
N THR A 298 -4.71 -3.24 9.27
CA THR A 298 -4.59 -1.95 8.57
C THR A 298 -3.47 -1.98 7.55
N GLU A 299 -2.34 -2.60 7.91
CA GLU A 299 -1.17 -2.77 7.04
C GLU A 299 -1.50 -3.62 5.81
N THR A 300 -2.35 -4.64 5.94
CA THR A 300 -2.79 -5.48 4.82
C THR A 300 -3.66 -4.69 3.85
N VAL A 301 -4.60 -3.87 4.33
CA VAL A 301 -5.42 -2.99 3.47
C VAL A 301 -4.53 -1.98 2.74
N LYS A 302 -3.58 -1.35 3.45
CA LYS A 302 -2.61 -0.42 2.86
C LYS A 302 -1.73 -1.10 1.79
N ASP A 303 -1.22 -2.30 2.07
CA ASP A 303 -0.36 -3.03 1.13
C ASP A 303 -1.14 -3.46 -0.13
N LEU A 304 -2.42 -3.83 0.02
CA LEU A 304 -3.29 -4.10 -1.14
C LEU A 304 -3.50 -2.84 -1.97
N GLY A 305 -3.82 -1.71 -1.35
CA GLY A 305 -4.00 -0.44 -2.06
C GLY A 305 -2.74 -0.04 -2.83
N LYS A 306 -1.56 -0.15 -2.21
CA LYS A 306 -0.27 0.03 -2.91
C LYS A 306 -0.10 -0.92 -4.10
N ALA A 307 -0.59 -2.16 -3.99
CA ALA A 307 -0.48 -3.15 -5.07
C ALA A 307 -1.36 -2.77 -6.27
N LEU A 308 -2.49 -2.11 -6.01
CA LEU A 308 -3.39 -1.58 -7.04
C LEU A 308 -3.04 -0.15 -7.45
N GLY A 309 -2.01 0.47 -6.86
CA GLY A 309 -1.66 1.87 -7.11
C GLY A 309 -2.75 2.84 -6.65
N MET A 310 -3.46 2.48 -5.57
CA MET A 310 -4.52 3.25 -4.93
C MET A 310 -3.99 3.98 -3.70
N TRP A 311 -4.45 5.22 -3.50
CA TRP A 311 -4.27 5.93 -2.23
C TRP A 311 -5.19 5.33 -1.15
N VAL A 312 -4.61 4.90 -0.03
CA VAL A 312 -5.36 4.40 1.13
C VAL A 312 -5.23 5.38 2.30
N ILE A 313 -6.33 6.06 2.59
CA ILE A 313 -6.45 7.03 3.67
C ILE A 313 -6.89 6.26 4.92
N VAL A 314 -6.07 6.31 5.96
CA VAL A 314 -6.37 5.64 7.23
C VAL A 314 -6.91 6.66 8.22
N THR A 315 -8.13 6.43 8.70
CA THR A 315 -8.77 7.24 9.74
C THR A 315 -8.85 6.40 11.01
N ASN A 316 -8.22 6.85 12.09
CA ASN A 316 -8.34 6.16 13.39
C ASN A 316 -9.65 6.58 14.07
N CYS A 317 -10.52 5.62 14.32
CA CYS A 317 -11.83 5.87 14.93
C CYS A 317 -11.72 5.99 16.45
N SER A 318 -12.52 6.89 17.02
CA SER A 318 -12.61 7.11 18.45
C SER A 318 -14.07 7.40 18.85
N GLU A 319 -14.34 7.41 20.15
CA GLU A 319 -15.68 7.66 20.69
C GLU A 319 -16.19 9.08 20.39
N GLY A 320 -15.28 10.07 20.26
CA GLY A 320 -15.62 11.47 19.99
C GLY A 320 -15.84 11.80 18.51
N LEU A 321 -15.94 10.79 17.64
CA LEU A 321 -15.98 11.00 16.19
C LEU A 321 -17.42 11.21 15.70
N ASP A 322 -17.69 12.37 15.11
CA ASP A 322 -19.03 12.79 14.65
C ASP A 322 -19.38 12.28 13.23
N TYR A 323 -20.67 12.02 12.99
CA TYR A 323 -21.21 11.57 11.70
C TYR A 323 -20.98 12.60 10.58
N LYS A 324 -20.92 13.90 10.88
CA LYS A 324 -20.64 14.95 9.88
C LYS A 324 -19.20 14.88 9.39
N SER A 325 -18.25 14.63 10.30
CA SER A 325 -16.84 14.47 9.96
C SER A 325 -16.60 13.21 9.12
N ILE A 326 -17.29 12.11 9.45
CA ILE A 326 -17.28 10.89 8.62
C ILE A 326 -17.90 11.15 7.25
N GLY A 327 -19.06 11.83 7.21
CA GLY A 327 -19.74 12.18 5.97
C GLY A 327 -18.85 13.00 5.03
N LYS A 328 -18.13 14.00 5.56
CA LYS A 328 -17.12 14.76 4.80
C LYS A 328 -16.02 13.86 4.25
N ASN A 329 -15.50 12.93 5.06
CA ASN A 329 -14.49 11.97 4.62
C ASN A 329 -15.02 11.06 3.49
N PHE A 330 -16.24 10.52 3.64
CA PHE A 330 -16.90 9.71 2.62
C PHE A 330 -17.18 10.48 1.32
N SER A 331 -17.60 11.74 1.40
CA SER A 331 -17.74 12.61 0.23
C SER A 331 -16.41 12.76 -0.51
N GLY A 332 -15.31 13.03 0.22
CA GLY A 332 -13.97 13.07 -0.34
C GLY A 332 -13.55 11.76 -1.01
N LEU A 333 -13.78 10.63 -0.35
CA LEU A 333 -13.45 9.30 -0.86
C LEU A 333 -14.23 8.97 -2.14
N ALA A 334 -15.55 9.23 -2.17
CA ALA A 334 -16.41 8.98 -3.32
C ALA A 334 -15.97 9.82 -4.54
N GLN A 335 -15.65 11.09 -4.32
CA GLN A 335 -15.27 12.01 -5.40
C GLN A 335 -13.82 11.84 -5.88
N THR A 336 -12.88 11.50 -4.99
CA THR A 336 -11.47 11.19 -5.37
C THR A 336 -11.35 9.79 -5.97
N GLY A 337 -12.21 8.86 -5.53
CA GLY A 337 -12.10 7.44 -5.85
C GLY A 337 -11.01 6.73 -5.06
N ALA A 338 -10.56 7.30 -3.93
CA ALA A 338 -9.55 6.74 -3.05
C ALA A 338 -10.16 5.67 -2.11
N TRP A 339 -9.31 4.97 -1.37
CA TRP A 339 -9.75 4.00 -0.38
C TRP A 339 -9.72 4.58 1.02
N GLY A 340 -10.79 4.36 1.78
CA GLY A 340 -10.86 4.66 3.21
C GLY A 340 -10.65 3.41 4.03
N CYS A 341 -9.69 3.42 4.96
CA CYS A 341 -9.50 2.38 5.96
C CYS A 341 -9.76 2.98 7.35
N PHE A 342 -10.93 2.68 7.89
CA PHE A 342 -11.36 3.16 9.19
C PHE A 342 -10.89 2.19 10.26
N ASP A 343 -9.78 2.55 10.90
CA ASP A 343 -9.13 1.74 11.90
C ASP A 343 -9.91 1.80 13.21
N GLU A 344 -10.04 0.67 13.90
CA GLU A 344 -10.77 0.59 15.16
C GLU A 344 -12.23 1.06 15.08
N PHE A 345 -12.91 0.77 13.96
CA PHE A 345 -14.25 1.27 13.63
C PHE A 345 -15.31 1.00 14.72
N ASN A 346 -15.12 -0.07 15.48
CA ASN A 346 -15.95 -0.46 16.62
C ASN A 346 -15.73 0.38 17.89
N ARG A 347 -15.03 1.52 17.81
CA ARG A 347 -14.97 2.55 18.86
C ARG A 347 -15.97 3.68 18.67
N ILE A 348 -16.64 3.72 17.52
CA ILE A 348 -17.67 4.74 17.25
C ILE A 348 -18.91 4.40 18.08
N ASN A 349 -19.53 5.43 18.64
CA ASN A 349 -20.78 5.29 19.38
C ASN A 349 -21.89 4.73 18.46
N ILE A 350 -22.74 3.87 19.01
CA ILE A 350 -23.79 3.16 18.28
C ILE A 350 -24.81 4.10 17.61
N GLU A 351 -25.08 5.25 18.25
CA GLU A 351 -25.95 6.30 17.69
C GLU A 351 -25.37 6.89 16.40
N VAL A 352 -24.08 7.18 16.39
CA VAL A 352 -23.35 7.67 15.21
C VAL A 352 -23.26 6.59 14.14
N LEU A 353 -23.01 5.33 14.52
CA LEU A 353 -22.92 4.21 13.58
C LEU A 353 -24.20 4.03 12.75
N SER A 354 -25.36 4.37 13.30
CA SER A 354 -26.64 4.25 12.61
C SER A 354 -26.73 5.22 11.42
N VAL A 355 -26.31 6.47 11.60
CA VAL A 355 -26.25 7.49 10.53
C VAL A 355 -25.15 7.14 9.51
N VAL A 356 -23.98 6.71 10.01
CA VAL A 356 -22.86 6.29 9.18
C VAL A 356 -23.22 5.10 8.29
N ALA A 357 -24.06 4.18 8.78
CA ALA A 357 -24.55 3.07 7.97
C ALA A 357 -25.38 3.56 6.76
N GLN A 358 -26.22 4.59 6.94
CA GLN A 358 -26.98 5.18 5.84
C GLN A 358 -26.06 5.86 4.81
N GLN A 359 -25.03 6.56 5.28
CA GLN A 359 -24.02 7.18 4.40
C GLN A 359 -23.29 6.14 3.55
N ILE A 360 -22.82 5.05 4.17
CA ILE A 360 -22.16 3.94 3.45
C ILE A 360 -23.12 3.31 2.45
N LEU A 361 -24.37 3.04 2.86
CA LEU A 361 -25.37 2.42 2.00
C LEU A 361 -25.66 3.28 0.76
N SER A 362 -25.72 4.61 0.91
CA SER A 362 -25.92 5.53 -0.21
C SER A 362 -24.82 5.38 -1.27
N ILE A 363 -23.55 5.34 -0.84
CA ILE A 363 -22.40 5.14 -1.75
C ILE A 363 -22.47 3.77 -2.44
N MET A 364 -22.71 2.70 -1.67
CA MET A 364 -22.74 1.33 -2.22
C MET A 364 -23.91 1.12 -3.19
N SER A 365 -25.05 1.75 -2.92
CA SER A 365 -26.21 1.72 -3.81
C SER A 365 -25.93 2.46 -5.11
N ALA A 366 -25.31 3.63 -5.05
CA ALA A 366 -24.91 4.39 -6.23
C ALA A 366 -23.87 3.63 -7.09
N LEU A 367 -22.92 2.94 -6.45
CA LEU A 367 -21.96 2.05 -7.13
C LEU A 367 -22.65 0.88 -7.84
N SER A 368 -23.58 0.21 -7.14
CA SER A 368 -24.33 -0.93 -7.68
C SER A 368 -25.22 -0.52 -8.86
N ALA A 369 -25.80 0.67 -8.80
CA ALA A 369 -26.56 1.30 -9.88
C ALA A 369 -25.67 1.89 -11.00
N LYS A 370 -24.34 1.80 -10.87
CA LYS A 370 -23.34 2.30 -11.82
C LYS A 370 -23.47 3.80 -12.13
N LEU A 371 -23.91 4.59 -11.15
CA LEU A 371 -24.06 6.03 -11.30
C LEU A 371 -22.69 6.73 -11.34
N THR A 372 -22.60 7.84 -12.05
CA THR A 372 -21.41 8.71 -12.08
C THR A 372 -21.51 9.90 -11.13
N GLU A 373 -22.73 10.22 -10.70
CA GLU A 373 -23.07 11.27 -9.74
C GLU A 373 -24.27 10.80 -8.92
N PHE A 374 -24.37 11.20 -7.65
CA PHE A 374 -25.48 10.82 -6.77
C PHE A 374 -25.69 11.86 -5.67
N ASN A 375 -26.88 11.88 -5.08
CA ASN A 375 -27.19 12.72 -3.94
C ASN A 375 -26.64 12.09 -2.66
N PHE A 376 -25.68 12.77 -2.02
CA PHE A 376 -25.07 12.37 -0.75
C PHE A 376 -25.24 13.49 0.27
N GLU A 377 -25.91 13.20 1.38
CA GLU A 377 -26.18 14.17 2.45
C GLU A 377 -26.86 15.48 1.94
N GLY A 378 -27.71 15.37 0.92
CA GLY A 378 -28.44 16.50 0.33
C GLY A 378 -27.70 17.25 -0.78
N ILE A 379 -26.47 16.84 -1.13
CA ILE A 379 -25.64 17.47 -2.16
C ILE A 379 -25.36 16.45 -3.27
N VAL A 380 -25.52 16.85 -4.52
CA VAL A 380 -25.12 16.02 -5.66
C VAL A 380 -23.61 16.06 -5.79
N ILE A 381 -22.96 14.89 -5.67
CA ILE A 381 -21.51 14.74 -5.76
C ILE A 381 -21.13 13.74 -6.84
N LYS A 382 -19.90 13.87 -7.36
CA LYS A 382 -19.31 12.91 -8.30
C LYS A 382 -18.98 11.58 -7.61
N LEU A 383 -19.13 10.49 -8.35
CA LEU A 383 -18.78 9.14 -7.90
C LEU A 383 -17.73 8.54 -8.81
N ARG A 384 -16.55 8.29 -8.26
CA ARG A 384 -15.50 7.48 -8.89
C ARG A 384 -15.61 6.03 -8.42
N HIS A 385 -15.81 5.11 -9.37
CA HIS A 385 -16.07 3.69 -9.08
C HIS A 385 -14.88 2.94 -8.45
N THR A 386 -13.71 3.57 -8.38
CA THR A 386 -12.54 3.02 -7.68
C THR A 386 -12.59 3.17 -6.17
N VAL A 387 -13.58 3.92 -5.63
CA VAL A 387 -13.76 4.10 -4.19
C VAL A 387 -13.91 2.76 -3.48
N GLY A 388 -13.24 2.62 -2.34
CA GLY A 388 -13.27 1.42 -1.52
C GLY A 388 -13.36 1.77 -0.05
N LEU A 389 -14.28 1.12 0.68
CA LEU A 389 -14.45 1.34 2.12
C LEU A 389 -14.05 0.08 2.88
N PHE A 390 -13.12 0.25 3.81
CA PHE A 390 -12.60 -0.81 4.66
C PHE A 390 -12.70 -0.41 6.12
N ILE A 391 -13.09 -1.35 6.96
CA ILE A 391 -13.14 -1.16 8.41
C ILE A 391 -12.25 -2.19 9.07
N THR A 392 -11.54 -1.82 10.13
CA THR A 392 -10.85 -2.81 10.97
C THR A 392 -11.54 -2.90 12.32
N MET A 393 -11.53 -4.09 12.90
CA MET A 393 -12.14 -4.33 14.21
C MET A 393 -11.20 -5.13 15.10
N ASN A 394 -11.21 -4.78 16.39
CA ASN A 394 -10.62 -5.55 17.48
C ASN A 394 -11.78 -6.09 18.35
N PRO A 395 -12.30 -7.30 18.09
CA PRO A 395 -13.36 -7.89 18.90
C PRO A 395 -12.85 -8.22 20.31
N GLY A 396 -13.73 -8.15 21.32
CA GLY A 396 -13.44 -8.61 22.69
C GLY A 396 -12.58 -7.68 23.55
N TYR A 397 -12.25 -6.48 23.06
CA TYR A 397 -11.60 -5.43 23.87
C TYR A 397 -12.64 -4.56 24.57
N ALA A 398 -12.32 -4.07 25.77
CA ALA A 398 -13.17 -3.12 26.50
C ALA A 398 -13.38 -1.82 25.72
N GLY A 399 -14.57 -1.22 25.85
CA GLY A 399 -14.95 0.01 25.13
C GLY A 399 -15.21 -0.20 23.64
N ARG A 400 -15.58 -1.42 23.22
CA ARG A 400 -15.89 -1.73 21.82
C ARG A 400 -17.35 -2.09 21.64
N THR A 401 -17.99 -1.46 20.67
CA THR A 401 -19.38 -1.71 20.29
C THR A 401 -19.47 -2.87 19.31
N GLU A 402 -20.54 -3.66 19.41
CA GLU A 402 -20.90 -4.54 18.30
C GLU A 402 -21.48 -3.71 17.16
N LEU A 403 -21.12 -4.07 15.92
CA LEU A 403 -21.70 -3.40 14.77
C LEU A 403 -23.16 -3.85 14.58
N PRO A 404 -24.07 -2.92 14.28
CA PRO A 404 -25.43 -3.24 13.84
C PRO A 404 -25.46 -4.20 12.64
N ASP A 405 -26.48 -5.05 12.53
CA ASP A 405 -26.55 -6.10 11.49
C ASP A 405 -26.68 -5.54 10.07
N ASN A 406 -27.41 -4.43 9.91
CA ASN A 406 -27.47 -3.71 8.64
C ASN A 406 -26.07 -3.28 8.18
N LEU A 407 -25.23 -2.81 9.09
CA LEU A 407 -23.86 -2.43 8.83
C LEU A 407 -22.97 -3.65 8.55
N LYS A 408 -23.06 -4.71 9.37
CA LYS A 408 -22.34 -5.97 9.13
C LYS A 408 -22.61 -6.50 7.73
N SER A 409 -23.85 -6.41 7.24
CA SER A 409 -24.22 -6.89 5.91
C SER A 409 -23.48 -6.15 4.78
N MET A 410 -23.13 -4.88 4.95
CA MET A 410 -22.45 -4.08 3.92
C MET A 410 -20.97 -4.44 3.75
N PHE A 411 -20.39 -5.19 4.69
CA PHE A 411 -18.97 -5.53 4.69
C PHE A 411 -18.74 -7.04 4.61
N ARG A 412 -17.75 -7.47 3.82
CA ARG A 412 -17.26 -8.85 3.84
C ARG A 412 -16.24 -9.04 4.98
N PRO A 413 -16.52 -9.91 5.97
CA PRO A 413 -15.61 -10.12 7.08
C PRO A 413 -14.42 -11.02 6.69
N ILE A 414 -13.24 -10.75 7.26
CA ILE A 414 -12.07 -11.65 7.22
C ILE A 414 -11.39 -11.70 8.58
N ALA A 415 -11.12 -12.90 9.08
CA ALA A 415 -10.47 -13.11 10.37
C ALA A 415 -8.94 -13.06 10.24
N MET A 416 -8.32 -12.06 10.86
CA MET A 416 -6.88 -11.83 10.95
C MET A 416 -6.37 -12.25 12.34
N MET A 417 -6.26 -13.57 12.58
CA MET A 417 -6.02 -14.13 13.91
C MET A 417 -4.54 -14.23 14.30
N VAL A 418 -3.75 -15.04 13.58
CA VAL A 418 -2.35 -15.29 13.90
C VAL A 418 -1.50 -15.15 12.64
N PRO A 419 -0.59 -14.16 12.57
CA PRO A 419 0.33 -14.00 11.45
C PRO A 419 1.41 -15.09 11.47
N ASP A 420 1.93 -15.43 10.30
CA ASP A 420 3.06 -16.36 10.17
C ASP A 420 4.39 -15.63 10.43
N ASN A 421 4.75 -15.55 11.72
CA ASN A 421 5.93 -14.85 12.20
C ASN A 421 7.25 -15.41 11.62
N ALA A 422 7.31 -16.71 11.33
CA ALA A 422 8.50 -17.34 10.78
C ALA A 422 8.76 -16.89 9.33
N ILE A 423 7.72 -16.86 8.48
CA ILE A 423 7.82 -16.35 7.10
C ILE A 423 8.21 -14.87 7.11
N ILE A 424 7.59 -14.07 7.98
CA ILE A 424 7.92 -12.65 8.13
C ILE A 424 9.39 -12.47 8.51
N ALA A 425 9.87 -13.24 9.49
CA ALA A 425 11.24 -13.16 9.95
C ALA A 425 12.24 -13.60 8.89
N GLU A 426 11.98 -14.70 8.18
CA GLU A 426 12.83 -15.21 7.11
C GLU A 426 13.01 -14.16 6.00
N ASN A 427 11.91 -13.53 5.56
CA ASN A 427 11.93 -12.55 4.49
C ASN A 427 12.65 -11.26 4.89
N LEU A 428 12.44 -10.77 6.11
CA LEU A 428 13.14 -9.58 6.60
C LEU A 428 14.65 -9.82 6.65
N LEU A 429 15.09 -10.93 7.22
CA LEU A 429 16.50 -11.31 7.24
C LEU A 429 17.06 -11.44 5.82
N PHE A 430 16.35 -12.12 4.90
CA PHE A 430 16.81 -12.27 3.53
C PHE A 430 16.95 -10.92 2.82
N SER A 431 16.02 -9.99 3.04
CA SER A 431 16.06 -8.64 2.47
C SER A 431 17.21 -7.79 2.97
N ASP A 432 17.70 -8.05 4.18
CA ASP A 432 18.91 -7.42 4.74
C ASP A 432 20.19 -8.19 4.41
N GLY A 433 20.11 -9.20 3.53
CA GLY A 433 21.25 -9.88 2.94
C GLY A 433 21.69 -11.16 3.64
N PHE A 434 20.94 -11.64 4.64
CA PHE A 434 21.21 -12.88 5.36
C PHE A 434 21.09 -14.12 4.49
N SER A 435 21.91 -15.13 4.81
CA SER A 435 22.04 -16.36 4.03
C SER A 435 21.34 -17.52 4.74
N ASN A 436 21.51 -17.67 6.05
CA ASN A 436 20.88 -18.75 6.84
C ASN A 436 19.52 -18.33 7.43
N THR A 437 18.70 -17.67 6.63
CA THR A 437 17.50 -16.95 7.08
C THR A 437 16.46 -17.85 7.72
N ARG A 438 16.25 -19.05 7.17
CA ARG A 438 15.25 -20.00 7.66
C ARG A 438 15.57 -20.54 9.05
N SER A 439 16.84 -20.83 9.33
CA SER A 439 17.29 -21.28 10.65
C SER A 439 17.17 -20.15 11.66
N LEU A 440 17.70 -18.96 11.32
CA LEU A 440 17.66 -17.78 12.16
C LEU A 440 16.22 -17.35 12.51
N ALA A 441 15.33 -17.31 11.52
CA ALA A 441 13.94 -16.97 11.71
C ALA A 441 13.23 -17.91 12.70
N ARG A 442 13.47 -19.22 12.58
CA ARG A 442 12.95 -20.22 13.53
C ARG A 442 13.51 -20.00 14.93
N LYS A 443 14.82 -19.80 15.07
CA LYS A 443 15.45 -19.54 16.37
C LYS A 443 14.86 -18.28 17.05
N VAL A 444 14.73 -17.18 16.30
CA VAL A 444 14.13 -15.93 16.79
C VAL A 444 12.68 -16.15 17.24
N PHE A 445 11.87 -16.80 16.40
CA PHE A 445 10.47 -17.07 16.69
C PHE A 445 10.31 -17.96 17.94
N THR A 446 11.03 -19.08 17.99
CA THR A 446 10.99 -20.00 19.13
C THR A 446 11.40 -19.28 20.41
N LEU A 447 12.43 -18.44 20.38
CA LEU A 447 12.86 -17.67 21.54
C LEU A 447 11.76 -16.70 22.03
N TYR A 448 11.09 -15.99 21.11
CA TYR A 448 9.99 -15.08 21.47
C TYR A 448 8.79 -15.82 22.08
N GLU A 449 8.42 -16.98 21.53
CA GLU A 449 7.36 -17.81 22.09
C GLU A 449 7.73 -18.36 23.47
N LEU A 450 8.96 -18.86 23.64
CA LEU A 450 9.45 -19.33 24.94
C LEU A 450 9.53 -18.19 25.96
N ALA A 451 10.02 -17.01 25.56
CA ALA A 451 10.07 -15.84 26.44
C ALA A 451 8.67 -15.44 26.93
N LYS A 452 7.68 -15.46 26.05
CA LYS A 452 6.28 -15.20 26.42
C LYS A 452 5.69 -16.24 27.38
N GLN A 453 6.11 -17.50 27.28
CA GLN A 453 5.60 -18.60 28.10
C GLN A 453 6.32 -18.74 29.45
N GLN A 454 7.63 -18.48 29.48
CA GLN A 454 8.50 -18.83 30.62
C GLN A 454 8.86 -17.62 31.49
N LEU A 455 8.85 -16.40 30.95
CA LEU A 455 9.14 -15.21 31.75
C LEU A 455 7.95 -14.81 32.61
N SER A 456 8.24 -14.06 33.68
CA SER A 456 7.20 -13.49 34.53
C SER A 456 6.26 -12.57 33.72
N LYS A 457 4.98 -12.54 34.09
CA LYS A 457 3.99 -11.69 33.42
C LYS A 457 4.18 -10.24 33.85
N GLN A 458 4.87 -9.45 33.03
CA GLN A 458 5.05 -8.02 33.22
C GLN A 458 4.33 -7.22 32.15
N TYR A 459 3.71 -6.08 32.51
CA TYR A 459 3.00 -5.21 31.56
C TYR A 459 3.90 -4.62 30.47
N HIS A 460 5.19 -4.43 30.77
CA HIS A 460 6.15 -3.84 29.84
C HIS A 460 6.82 -4.87 28.91
N TYR A 461 6.57 -6.17 29.10
CA TYR A 461 7.08 -7.21 28.21
C TYR A 461 6.24 -7.26 26.92
N ASP A 462 6.90 -6.98 25.79
CA ASP A 462 6.30 -7.08 24.45
C ASP A 462 7.10 -8.05 23.57
N PHE A 463 6.57 -9.27 23.46
CA PHE A 463 7.04 -10.31 22.55
C PHE A 463 6.10 -10.47 21.34
N GLY A 464 5.32 -9.43 21.01
CA GLY A 464 4.45 -9.42 19.84
C GLY A 464 5.21 -9.25 18.52
N LEU A 465 4.47 -9.40 17.40
CA LEU A 465 5.01 -9.27 16.04
C LEU A 465 5.73 -7.92 15.82
N ARG A 466 5.18 -6.82 16.37
CA ARG A 466 5.79 -5.48 16.22
C ARG A 466 7.19 -5.42 16.83
N SER A 467 7.36 -5.98 18.03
CA SER A 467 8.65 -6.07 18.71
C SER A 467 9.64 -6.93 17.91
N MET A 468 9.21 -8.10 17.43
CA MET A 468 10.03 -8.97 16.60
C MET A 468 10.49 -8.30 15.29
N VAL A 469 9.60 -7.59 14.58
CA VAL A 469 9.96 -6.86 13.35
C VAL A 469 10.96 -5.75 13.64
N ALA A 470 10.82 -5.04 14.78
CA ALA A 470 11.77 -4.01 15.18
C ALA A 470 13.17 -4.61 15.45
N LEU A 471 13.22 -5.76 16.14
CA LEU A 471 14.46 -6.51 16.36
C LEU A 471 15.14 -6.90 15.05
N LEU A 472 14.40 -7.49 14.11
CA LEU A 472 14.98 -7.98 12.85
C LEU A 472 15.50 -6.83 11.97
N ARG A 473 14.78 -5.70 11.92
CA ARG A 473 15.27 -4.49 11.24
C ARG A 473 16.54 -3.94 11.89
N TYR A 474 16.65 -4.04 13.21
CA TYR A 474 17.86 -3.66 13.92
C TYR A 474 19.03 -4.62 13.62
N ALA A 475 18.78 -5.94 13.60
CA ALA A 475 19.75 -6.94 13.17
C ALA A 475 20.26 -6.67 11.74
N GLY A 476 19.38 -6.29 10.82
CA GLY A 476 19.75 -5.85 9.47
C GLY A 476 20.70 -4.65 9.44
N ARG A 477 20.48 -3.66 10.32
CA ARG A 477 21.41 -2.52 10.49
C ARG A 477 22.76 -2.97 11.03
N LYS A 478 22.79 -3.81 12.07
CA LYS A 478 24.04 -4.34 12.63
C LYS A 478 24.83 -5.16 11.62
N ARG A 479 24.15 -5.98 10.81
CA ARG A 479 24.79 -6.76 9.74
C ARG A 479 25.62 -5.89 8.80
N ARG A 480 25.12 -4.70 8.46
CA ARG A 480 25.84 -3.75 7.60
C ARG A 480 27.06 -3.12 8.28
N GLN A 481 26.99 -2.91 9.59
CA GLN A 481 28.10 -2.40 10.38
C GLN A 481 29.17 -3.47 10.62
N LEU A 482 28.77 -4.73 10.65
CA LEU A 482 29.59 -5.89 10.97
C LEU A 482 29.50 -6.96 9.87
N PRO A 483 29.96 -6.69 8.63
CA PRO A 483 29.72 -7.55 7.47
C PRO A 483 30.41 -8.92 7.55
N ASN A 484 31.51 -9.02 8.30
CA ASN A 484 32.33 -10.22 8.43
C ASN A 484 31.97 -11.07 9.67
N THR A 485 31.07 -10.58 10.52
CA THR A 485 30.65 -11.28 11.74
C THR A 485 29.65 -12.38 11.41
N ASN A 486 29.65 -13.45 12.21
CA ASN A 486 28.71 -14.55 12.04
C ASN A 486 27.25 -14.03 12.13
N GLU A 487 26.40 -14.49 11.21
CA GLU A 487 24.99 -14.08 11.14
C GLU A 487 24.22 -14.40 12.43
N GLU A 488 24.55 -15.51 13.11
CA GLU A 488 23.92 -15.87 14.39
C GLU A 488 24.32 -14.90 15.50
N GLU A 489 25.58 -14.50 15.52
CA GLU A 489 26.12 -13.53 16.47
C GLU A 489 25.52 -12.14 16.26
N ILE A 490 25.33 -11.71 15.00
CA ILE A 490 24.66 -10.44 14.68
C ILE A 490 23.23 -10.40 15.25
N VAL A 491 22.47 -11.49 15.08
CA VAL A 491 21.11 -11.60 15.61
C VAL A 491 21.12 -11.61 17.14
N TYR A 492 22.06 -12.34 17.75
CA TYR A 492 22.24 -12.33 19.20
C TYR A 492 22.57 -10.93 19.73
N LEU A 493 23.52 -10.21 19.13
CA LEU A 493 23.88 -8.85 19.52
C LEU A 493 22.68 -7.90 19.40
N ALA A 494 21.87 -8.04 18.34
CA ALA A 494 20.64 -7.27 18.20
C ALA A 494 19.63 -7.57 19.32
N MET A 495 19.47 -8.84 19.68
CA MET A 495 18.58 -9.26 20.77
C MET A 495 19.06 -8.73 22.12
N ARG A 496 20.35 -8.89 22.39
CA ARG A 496 20.98 -8.44 23.64
C ARG A 496 20.74 -6.94 23.85
N ASP A 497 21.06 -6.14 22.84
CA ASP A 497 20.97 -4.69 22.93
C ASP A 497 19.51 -4.18 23.06
N MET A 498 18.52 -4.91 22.51
CA MET A 498 17.12 -4.50 22.59
C MET A 498 16.36 -5.05 23.80
N ASN A 499 16.72 -6.25 24.28
CA ASN A 499 15.94 -6.97 25.27
C ASN A 499 16.57 -6.93 26.67
N VAL A 500 17.90 -6.90 26.81
CA VAL A 500 18.53 -7.00 28.15
C VAL A 500 18.10 -5.88 29.08
N ALA A 501 18.04 -4.64 28.58
CA ALA A 501 17.59 -3.50 29.39
C ALA A 501 16.11 -3.58 29.81
N ARG A 502 15.33 -4.49 29.21
CA ARG A 502 13.90 -4.67 29.50
C ARG A 502 13.62 -5.87 30.38
N LEU A 503 14.54 -6.82 30.50
CA LEU A 503 14.33 -8.04 31.28
C LEU A 503 14.76 -7.77 32.72
N THR A 504 13.85 -8.05 33.67
CA THR A 504 14.09 -7.96 35.12
C THR A 504 14.31 -9.34 35.72
#